data_AF-A0A565ARF5-F1
#
_entry.id   AF-A0A565ARF5-F1
#
_cell.length_a   1.000
_cell.length_b   1.000
_cell.length_c   1.000
_cell.angle_alpha   90.00
_cell.angle_beta   90.00
_cell.angle_gamma   90.00
#
_symmetry.space_group_name_H-M   'P 1'
#
loop_
_entity.id
_entity.type
_entity.pdbx_description
1 polymer ?
#
loop_
_entity_poly.entity_id
_entity_poly.type
_entity_poly.pdbx_seq_one_letter_code
_entity_poly.pdbx_strand_id
1 'polypeptide(L)'
;MKFPYPGTLTALQYFTSAAGVLLCGRLKLIEHDPLNLLTIWRFLPAAIILYLSLFTNSELLLHSNVDTLIVFRSAVPVFVAVGETLFLNQHWPSFKTWISLVTIFGGSFLYVLTDYQFTITTCSWAVAYLVSMSIDLVYIKHVVTTIGLNTWGLVLYNNLEALLLFPLELFIMGELHKLRHEITDEPDWYSFSVVLPVGLSCLFGLSISFFNFSCRQGISATGFMVLGIVNKLLTAIINLVIWDKH
;
A
#
# COMPACT_ATOMS: atom_id res chain seq x y z
N MET A 1 -25.91 -6.15 -5.99
CA MET A 1 -25.71 -5.82 -4.57
C MET A 1 -24.25 -5.44 -4.38
N LYS A 2 -23.95 -4.30 -3.74
CA LYS A 2 -22.57 -3.86 -3.46
C LYS A 2 -22.31 -4.13 -1.98
N PHE A 3 -21.21 -4.81 -1.66
CA PHE A 3 -20.75 -4.92 -0.27
C PHE A 3 -20.39 -3.50 0.22
N PRO A 4 -21.12 -2.92 1.18
CA PRO A 4 -21.06 -1.47 1.43
C PRO A 4 -19.93 -1.07 2.40
N TYR A 5 -19.13 -2.03 2.87
CA TYR A 5 -18.14 -1.85 3.93
C TYR A 5 -16.72 -2.11 3.43
N PRO A 6 -16.01 -1.11 2.88
CA PRO A 6 -14.63 -1.29 2.43
C PRO A 6 -13.70 -1.73 3.56
N GLY A 7 -13.85 -1.22 4.78
CA GLY A 7 -13.02 -1.64 5.92
C GLY A 7 -13.26 -3.09 6.33
N THR A 8 -14.51 -3.53 6.42
CA THR A 8 -14.81 -4.95 6.72
C THR A 8 -14.29 -5.88 5.62
N LEU A 9 -14.32 -5.45 4.36
CA LEU A 9 -13.77 -6.22 3.25
C LEU A 9 -12.26 -6.38 3.36
N THR A 10 -11.53 -5.30 3.67
CA THR A 10 -10.06 -5.37 3.84
C THR A 10 -9.69 -6.23 5.05
N ALA A 11 -10.42 -6.14 6.17
CA ALA A 11 -10.20 -7.05 7.30
C ALA A 11 -10.42 -8.51 6.94
N LEU A 12 -11.43 -8.82 6.13
CA LEU A 12 -11.65 -10.18 5.64
C LEU A 12 -10.52 -10.65 4.72
N GLN A 13 -10.00 -9.77 3.85
CA GLN A 13 -8.81 -10.07 3.05
C GLN A 13 -7.57 -10.34 3.92
N TYR A 14 -7.34 -9.54 4.97
CA TYR A 14 -6.23 -9.76 5.92
C TYR A 14 -6.40 -11.07 6.67
N PHE A 15 -7.60 -11.33 7.18
CA PHE A 15 -7.92 -12.57 7.89
C PHE A 15 -7.74 -13.80 7.00
N THR A 16 -8.32 -13.79 5.81
CA THR A 16 -8.20 -14.91 4.86
C THR A 16 -6.76 -15.12 4.41
N SER A 17 -5.97 -14.06 4.27
CA SER A 17 -4.55 -14.16 3.95
C SER A 17 -3.75 -14.80 5.08
N ALA A 18 -3.91 -14.33 6.32
CA ALA A 18 -3.24 -14.89 7.49
C ALA A 18 -3.67 -16.35 7.76
N ALA A 19 -4.98 -16.61 7.73
CA ALA A 19 -5.54 -17.95 7.91
C ALA A 19 -5.10 -18.91 6.78
N GLY A 20 -5.10 -18.44 5.53
CA GLY A 20 -4.64 -19.21 4.38
C GLY A 20 -3.19 -19.65 4.52
N VAL A 21 -2.29 -18.75 4.95
CA VAL A 21 -0.88 -19.10 5.19
C VAL A 21 -0.74 -20.10 6.35
N LEU A 22 -1.46 -19.90 7.46
CA LEU A 22 -1.41 -20.82 8.61
C LEU A 22 -1.95 -22.22 8.26
N LEU A 23 -3.07 -22.29 7.53
CA LEU A 23 -3.69 -23.55 7.13
C LEU A 23 -2.81 -24.30 6.13
N CYS A 24 -2.37 -23.63 5.06
CA CYS A 24 -1.47 -24.23 4.06
C CYS A 24 -0.13 -24.64 4.70
N GLY A 25 0.36 -23.88 5.68
CA GLY A 25 1.54 -24.22 6.47
C GLY A 25 1.36 -25.48 7.32
N ARG A 26 0.21 -25.62 7.99
CA ARG A 26 -0.14 -26.87 8.73
C ARG A 26 -0.27 -28.09 7.82
N LEU A 27 -0.80 -27.89 6.62
CA LEU A 27 -0.89 -28.91 5.57
C LEU A 27 0.45 -29.20 4.89
N LYS A 28 1.54 -28.53 5.29
CA LYS A 28 2.89 -28.62 4.68
C LYS A 28 2.92 -28.33 3.18
N LEU A 29 1.94 -27.56 2.69
CA LEU A 29 1.89 -27.11 1.29
C LEU A 29 2.83 -25.92 1.06
N ILE A 30 3.13 -25.17 2.12
CA ILE A 30 4.03 -24.02 2.10
C ILE A 30 4.92 -24.02 3.34
N GLU A 31 6.15 -23.56 3.17
CA GLU A 31 7.04 -23.25 4.28
C GLU A 31 6.80 -21.81 4.71
N HIS A 32 6.53 -21.59 6.00
CA HIS A 32 6.46 -20.26 6.60
C HIS A 32 7.22 -20.29 7.92
N ASP A 33 7.84 -19.16 8.25
CA ASP A 33 8.56 -19.00 9.51
C ASP A 33 7.61 -19.07 10.71
N PRO A 34 8.06 -19.62 11.85
CA PRO A 34 7.24 -19.68 13.06
C PRO A 34 6.85 -18.27 13.54
N LEU A 35 5.64 -18.15 14.05
CA LEU A 35 5.15 -16.92 14.67
C LEU A 35 5.90 -16.63 15.97
N ASN A 36 6.61 -15.51 16.00
CA ASN A 36 7.34 -15.01 17.16
C ASN A 36 6.90 -13.58 17.46
N LEU A 37 6.49 -13.34 18.71
CA LEU A 37 6.08 -12.02 19.20
C LEU A 37 7.18 -10.99 19.02
N LEU A 38 8.46 -11.36 19.17
CA LEU A 38 9.58 -10.44 18.96
C LEU A 38 9.64 -9.95 17.51
N THR A 39 9.33 -10.83 16.54
CA THR A 39 9.30 -10.48 15.13
C THR A 39 8.12 -9.58 14.81
N ILE A 40 6.95 -9.80 15.43
CA ILE A 40 5.79 -8.89 15.33
C ILE A 40 6.19 -7.49 15.82
N TRP A 41 6.82 -7.39 17.00
CA TRP A 41 7.28 -6.10 17.54
C TRP A 41 8.33 -5.40 16.68
N ARG A 42 9.17 -6.15 15.96
CA ARG A 42 10.13 -5.60 14.99
C ARG A 42 9.48 -5.12 13.70
N PHE A 43 8.33 -5.70 13.33
CA PHE A 43 7.57 -5.31 12.14
C PHE A 43 6.65 -4.11 12.42
N LEU A 44 6.21 -3.94 13.68
CA LEU A 44 5.32 -2.86 14.14
C LEU A 44 5.67 -1.44 13.67
N PRO A 45 6.94 -0.99 13.72
CA PRO A 45 7.28 0.33 13.22
C PRO A 45 6.98 0.53 11.73
N ALA A 46 7.04 -0.54 10.92
CA ALA A 46 6.72 -0.47 9.50
C ALA A 46 5.23 -0.16 9.29
N ALA A 47 4.33 -0.79 10.05
CA ALA A 47 2.92 -0.46 9.96
C ALA A 47 2.62 0.95 10.45
N ILE A 48 3.26 1.43 11.53
CA ILE A 48 3.07 2.81 12.01
C ILE A 48 3.46 3.83 10.93
N ILE A 49 4.60 3.61 10.26
CA ILE A 49 5.06 4.49 9.18
C ILE A 49 4.10 4.41 7.98
N LEU A 50 3.59 3.22 7.65
CA LEU A 50 2.57 3.04 6.61
C LEU A 50 1.28 3.80 6.95
N TYR A 51 0.78 3.71 8.17
CA TYR A 51 -0.41 4.47 8.59
C TYR A 51 -0.16 5.98 8.54
N LEU A 52 1.04 6.44 8.91
CA LEU A 52 1.42 7.84 8.78
C LEU A 52 1.42 8.29 7.31
N SER A 53 1.93 7.47 6.39
CA SER A 53 1.95 7.79 4.95
C SER A 53 0.54 7.78 4.33
N LEU A 54 -0.35 6.91 4.81
CA LEU A 54 -1.77 6.89 4.43
C LEU A 54 -2.51 8.13 4.95
N PHE A 55 -2.22 8.53 6.19
CA PHE A 55 -2.81 9.73 6.79
C PHE A 55 -2.40 11.00 6.04
N THR A 56 -1.09 11.20 5.80
CA THR A 56 -0.61 12.37 5.03
C THR A 56 -1.12 12.36 3.60
N ASN A 57 -1.31 11.19 2.99
CA ASN A 57 -1.93 11.07 1.67
C ASN A 57 -3.39 11.56 1.68
N SER A 58 -4.14 11.19 2.71
CA SER A 58 -5.55 11.57 2.86
C SER A 58 -5.70 13.07 3.14
N GLU A 59 -4.91 13.62 4.06
CA GLU A 59 -4.90 15.06 4.37
C GLU A 59 -4.50 15.92 3.15
N LEU A 60 -3.53 15.45 2.35
CA LEU A 60 -3.17 16.12 1.11
C LEU A 60 -4.36 16.18 0.13
N LEU A 61 -5.15 15.10 0.03
CA LEU A 61 -6.35 15.06 -0.81
C LEU A 61 -7.51 15.90 -0.25
N LEU A 62 -7.56 16.15 1.05
CA LEU A 62 -8.55 17.05 1.65
C LEU A 62 -8.24 18.51 1.32
N HIS A 63 -6.96 18.86 1.20
CA HIS A 63 -6.48 20.22 0.93
C HIS A 63 -6.03 20.45 -0.52
N SER A 64 -6.21 19.47 -1.40
CA SER A 64 -5.75 19.52 -2.79
C SER A 64 -6.56 18.60 -3.70
N ASN A 65 -6.33 18.75 -4.99
CA ASN A 65 -6.88 17.93 -6.07
C ASN A 65 -6.02 16.68 -6.32
N VAL A 66 -6.63 15.69 -6.98
CA VAL A 66 -5.98 14.40 -7.31
C VAL A 66 -4.77 14.60 -8.21
N ASP A 67 -4.81 15.59 -9.11
CA ASP A 67 -3.71 15.92 -10.03
C ASP A 67 -2.43 16.34 -9.29
N THR A 68 -2.56 17.19 -8.26
CA THR A 68 -1.45 17.59 -7.39
C THR A 68 -0.86 16.40 -6.65
N LEU A 69 -1.69 15.50 -6.13
CA LEU A 69 -1.21 14.28 -5.50
C LEU A 69 -0.41 13.40 -6.50
N ILE A 70 -0.88 13.28 -7.75
CA ILE A 70 -0.18 12.51 -8.79
C ILE A 70 1.20 13.10 -9.05
N VAL A 71 1.28 14.42 -9.16
CA VAL A 71 2.53 15.16 -9.35
C VAL A 71 3.53 14.87 -8.23
N PHE A 72 3.15 15.07 -6.97
CA PHE A 72 4.04 14.78 -5.84
C PHE A 72 4.43 13.30 -5.74
N ARG A 73 3.49 12.40 -6.04
CA ARG A 73 3.77 10.96 -6.06
C ARG A 73 4.82 10.59 -7.11
N SER A 74 4.85 11.28 -8.24
CA SER A 74 5.85 11.05 -9.28
C SER A 74 7.25 11.51 -8.86
N ALA A 75 7.37 12.43 -7.90
CA ALA A 75 8.65 12.84 -7.32
C ALA A 75 9.21 11.85 -6.27
N VAL A 76 8.37 11.05 -5.62
CA VAL A 76 8.77 10.08 -4.56
C VAL A 76 9.93 9.16 -4.97
N PRO A 77 9.99 8.56 -6.18
CA PRO A 77 11.10 7.70 -6.59
C PRO A 77 12.48 8.35 -6.50
N VAL A 78 12.59 9.68 -6.67
CA VAL A 78 13.86 10.40 -6.54
C VAL A 78 14.38 10.33 -5.11
N PHE A 79 13.50 10.62 -4.14
CA PHE A 79 13.81 10.58 -2.72
C PHE A 79 14.04 9.16 -2.23
N VAL A 80 13.28 8.20 -2.73
CA VAL A 80 13.49 6.77 -2.44
C VAL A 80 14.83 6.29 -2.96
N ALA A 81 15.26 6.68 -4.16
CA ALA A 81 16.56 6.31 -4.71
C ALA A 81 17.73 6.85 -3.87
N VAL A 82 17.62 8.10 -3.41
CA VAL A 82 18.59 8.70 -2.49
C VAL A 82 18.57 7.97 -1.14
N GLY A 83 17.38 7.75 -0.56
CA GLY A 83 17.25 7.07 0.72
C GLY A 83 17.73 5.61 0.69
N GLU A 84 17.48 4.89 -0.39
CA GLU A 84 17.96 3.53 -0.60
C GLU A 84 19.50 3.48 -0.70
N THR A 85 20.11 4.44 -1.38
CA THR A 85 21.57 4.53 -1.45
C THR A 85 22.17 4.84 -0.07
N LEU A 86 21.59 5.79 0.67
CA LEU A 86 22.13 6.25 1.95
C LEU A 86 21.87 5.30 3.12
N PHE A 87 20.66 4.75 3.24
CA PHE A 87 20.24 3.94 4.39
C PHE A 87 20.37 2.43 4.16
N LEU A 88 20.22 1.96 2.92
CA LEU A 88 20.34 0.54 2.58
C LEU A 88 21.72 0.19 1.98
N ASN A 89 22.64 1.16 1.88
CA ASN A 89 23.98 1.02 1.29
C ASN A 89 23.96 0.35 -0.11
N GLN A 90 22.91 0.62 -0.88
CA GLN A 90 22.78 0.13 -2.26
C GLN A 90 23.64 0.97 -3.22
N HIS A 91 23.96 0.39 -4.38
CA HIS A 91 24.70 1.11 -5.42
C HIS A 91 23.90 2.31 -5.93
N TRP A 92 24.60 3.41 -6.20
CA TRP A 92 23.98 4.59 -6.80
C TRP A 92 23.27 4.24 -8.12
N PRO A 93 22.13 4.89 -8.41
CA PRO A 93 21.44 4.69 -9.68
C PRO A 93 22.35 4.98 -10.87
N SER A 94 22.15 4.25 -11.97
CA SER A 94 22.86 4.51 -13.21
C SER A 94 22.56 5.93 -13.72
N PHE A 95 23.48 6.53 -14.48
CA PHE A 95 23.31 7.88 -15.03
C PHE A 95 22.00 8.05 -15.83
N LYS A 96 21.61 7.01 -16.58
CA LYS A 96 20.33 6.99 -17.32
C LYS A 96 19.11 7.06 -16.38
N THR A 97 19.17 6.38 -15.24
CA THR A 97 18.11 6.40 -14.22
C THR A 97 18.03 7.77 -13.58
N TRP A 98 19.17 8.40 -13.28
CA TRP A 98 19.22 9.76 -12.77
C TRP A 98 18.59 10.78 -13.71
N ILE A 99 18.88 10.71 -15.00
CA ILE A 99 18.23 11.59 -16.00
C ILE A 99 16.71 11.39 -15.96
N SER A 100 16.22 10.15 -15.97
CA SER A 100 14.79 9.86 -15.91
C SER A 100 14.13 10.42 -14.64
N LEU A 101 14.77 10.24 -13.49
CA LEU A 101 14.30 10.75 -12.20
C LEU A 101 14.24 12.29 -12.19
N VAL A 102 15.26 12.96 -12.72
CA VAL A 102 15.30 14.42 -12.83
C VAL A 102 14.24 14.93 -13.80
N THR A 103 13.99 14.24 -14.93
CA THR A 103 12.91 14.61 -15.86
C THR A 103 11.54 14.54 -15.19
N ILE A 104 11.26 13.48 -14.42
CA ILE A 104 9.99 13.34 -13.69
C ILE A 104 9.84 14.44 -12.64
N PHE A 105 10.91 14.72 -11.89
CA PHE A 105 10.91 15.81 -10.91
C PHE A 105 10.74 17.18 -11.56
N GLY A 106 11.36 17.42 -12.71
CA GLY A 106 11.22 18.66 -13.49
C GLY A 106 9.79 18.88 -13.97
N GLY A 107 9.13 17.83 -14.49
CA GLY A 107 7.72 17.89 -14.87
C GLY A 107 6.81 18.19 -13.67
N SER A 108 7.13 17.62 -12.50
CA SER A 108 6.40 17.90 -11.26
C SER A 108 6.54 19.34 -10.80
N PHE A 109 7.76 19.87 -10.86
CA PHE A 109 8.06 21.24 -10.46
C PHE A 109 7.37 22.27 -11.38
N LEU A 110 7.36 22.01 -12.69
CA LEU A 110 6.68 22.88 -13.66
C LEU A 110 5.17 22.95 -13.43
N TYR A 111 4.54 21.83 -13.04
CA TYR A 111 3.13 21.81 -12.67
C TYR A 111 2.85 22.73 -11.47
N VAL A 112 3.64 22.62 -10.40
CA VAL A 112 3.49 23.46 -9.20
C VAL A 112 3.62 24.95 -9.52
N LEU A 113 4.52 25.33 -10.44
CA LEU A 113 4.67 26.72 -10.86
C LEU A 113 3.48 27.25 -11.67
N THR A 114 2.73 26.37 -12.32
CA THR A 114 1.60 26.73 -13.20
C THR A 114 0.26 26.66 -12.46
N ASP A 115 0.20 25.94 -11.35
CA ASP A 115 -1.03 25.77 -10.57
C ASP A 115 -1.28 26.98 -9.65
N TYR A 116 -2.38 27.68 -9.92
CA TYR A 116 -2.80 28.90 -9.22
C TYR A 116 -3.41 28.62 -7.83
N GLN A 117 -3.68 27.34 -7.49
CA GLN A 117 -4.36 26.92 -6.25
C GLN A 117 -3.41 26.56 -5.09
N PHE A 118 -2.10 26.82 -5.22
CA PHE A 118 -1.12 26.40 -4.21
C PHE A 118 -1.18 27.21 -2.92
N THR A 119 -1.83 26.66 -1.88
CA THR A 119 -1.83 27.22 -0.53
C THR A 119 -0.63 26.69 0.27
N ILE A 120 -0.14 27.47 1.24
CA ILE A 120 0.94 27.06 2.16
C ILE A 120 0.61 25.71 2.82
N THR A 121 -0.64 25.52 3.26
CA THR A 121 -1.15 24.28 3.85
C THR A 121 -0.99 23.08 2.92
N THR A 122 -1.34 23.24 1.63
CA THR A 122 -1.18 22.19 0.61
C THR A 122 0.29 21.83 0.41
N CYS A 123 1.18 22.82 0.39
CA CYS A 123 2.62 22.59 0.29
C CYS A 123 3.16 21.84 1.52
N SER A 124 2.74 22.21 2.72
CA SER A 124 3.14 21.52 3.96
C SER A 124 2.72 20.05 3.96
N TRP A 125 1.47 19.76 3.60
CA TRP A 125 0.99 18.38 3.51
C TRP A 125 1.63 17.60 2.37
N ALA A 126 1.94 18.25 1.25
CA ALA A 126 2.64 17.62 0.15
C ALA A 126 4.07 17.20 0.51
N VAL A 127 4.80 18.07 1.21
CA VAL A 127 6.13 17.74 1.74
C VAL A 127 6.04 16.64 2.78
N ALA A 128 5.06 16.71 3.70
CA ALA A 128 4.83 15.68 4.70
C ALA A 128 4.52 14.31 4.05
N TYR A 129 3.67 14.28 3.02
CA TYR A 129 3.39 13.09 2.23
C TYR A 129 4.65 12.57 1.54
N LEU A 130 5.41 13.44 0.87
CA LEU A 130 6.61 13.03 0.13
C LEU A 130 7.67 12.43 1.07
N VAL A 131 7.90 13.03 2.24
CA VAL A 131 8.83 12.51 3.25
C VAL A 131 8.32 11.20 3.85
N SER A 132 7.07 11.17 4.35
CA SER A 132 6.51 9.96 4.98
C SER A 132 6.46 8.78 4.02
N MET A 133 6.03 8.98 2.77
CA MET A 133 6.00 7.93 1.75
C MET A 133 7.41 7.45 1.37
N SER A 134 8.39 8.34 1.31
CA SER A 134 9.78 7.95 1.01
C SER A 134 10.38 7.11 2.14
N ILE A 135 10.13 7.49 3.40
CA ILE A 135 10.56 6.73 4.58
C ILE A 135 9.85 5.36 4.59
N ASP A 136 8.55 5.31 4.35
CA ASP A 136 7.77 4.06 4.28
C ASP A 136 8.39 3.05 3.31
N LEU A 137 8.68 3.48 2.08
CA LEU A 137 9.19 2.59 1.04
C LEU A 137 10.59 2.07 1.34
N VAL A 138 11.47 2.92 1.85
CA VAL A 138 12.84 2.54 2.23
C VAL A 138 12.83 1.67 3.49
N TYR A 139 11.99 2.00 4.47
CA TYR A 139 11.91 1.28 5.74
C TYR A 139 11.29 -0.11 5.56
N ILE A 140 10.20 -0.25 4.80
CA ILE A 140 9.66 -1.57 4.48
C ILE A 140 10.71 -2.41 3.74
N LYS A 141 11.45 -1.81 2.80
CA LYS A 141 12.54 -2.53 2.12
C LYS A 141 13.60 -2.99 3.12
N HIS A 142 14.01 -2.14 4.06
CA HIS A 142 14.92 -2.50 5.15
C HIS A 142 14.40 -3.70 5.95
N VAL A 143 13.17 -3.60 6.47
CA VAL A 143 12.51 -4.65 7.25
C VAL A 143 12.45 -5.99 6.50
N VAL A 144 12.02 -5.96 5.23
CA VAL A 144 11.96 -7.15 4.36
C VAL A 144 13.33 -7.79 4.15
N THR A 145 14.40 -6.99 4.06
CA THR A 145 15.77 -7.49 3.87
C THR A 145 16.48 -7.90 5.16
N THR A 146 16.12 -7.30 6.31
CA THR A 146 16.85 -7.48 7.57
C THR A 146 16.26 -8.56 8.46
N ILE A 147 14.93 -8.74 8.46
CA ILE A 147 14.29 -9.77 9.31
C ILE A 147 14.54 -11.17 8.74
N GLY A 148 14.79 -11.30 7.42
CA GLY A 148 15.17 -12.57 6.80
C GLY A 148 14.05 -13.61 6.73
N LEU A 149 12.79 -13.18 6.89
CA LEU A 149 11.62 -14.04 6.70
C LEU A 149 11.47 -14.42 5.22
N ASN A 150 10.92 -15.60 4.97
CA ASN A 150 10.49 -15.96 3.64
C ASN A 150 9.24 -15.15 3.23
N THR A 151 8.87 -15.18 1.94
CA THR A 151 7.75 -14.38 1.42
C THR A 151 6.42 -14.70 2.14
N TRP A 152 6.17 -15.98 2.45
CA TRP A 152 4.95 -16.39 3.17
C TRP A 152 4.93 -15.92 4.62
N GLY A 153 6.09 -15.89 5.28
CA GLY A 153 6.28 -15.26 6.58
C GLY A 153 5.92 -13.78 6.52
N LEU A 154 6.49 -13.02 5.57
CA LEU A 154 6.16 -11.60 5.40
C LEU A 154 4.66 -11.36 5.18
N VAL A 155 4.02 -12.19 4.34
CA VAL A 155 2.56 -12.16 4.14
C VAL A 155 1.83 -12.41 5.46
N LEU A 156 2.21 -13.45 6.22
CA LEU A 156 1.57 -13.78 7.49
C LEU A 156 1.72 -12.64 8.51
N TYR A 157 2.93 -12.15 8.75
CA TYR A 157 3.20 -11.09 9.72
C TYR A 157 2.47 -9.80 9.35
N ASN A 158 2.56 -9.35 8.10
CA ASN A 158 1.91 -8.12 7.65
C ASN A 158 0.38 -8.19 7.75
N ASN A 159 -0.24 -9.27 7.28
CA ASN A 159 -1.70 -9.39 7.32
C ASN A 159 -2.22 -9.61 8.73
N LEU A 160 -1.48 -10.34 9.58
CA LEU A 160 -1.82 -10.49 10.99
C LEU A 160 -1.75 -9.15 11.72
N GLU A 161 -0.71 -8.37 11.47
CA GLU A 161 -0.54 -7.06 12.09
C GLU A 161 -1.58 -6.05 11.62
N ALA A 162 -1.87 -6.02 10.31
CA ALA A 162 -2.96 -5.21 9.76
C ALA A 162 -4.31 -5.60 10.38
N LEU A 163 -4.56 -6.88 10.62
CA LEU A 163 -5.77 -7.35 11.32
C LEU A 163 -5.80 -6.90 12.79
N LEU A 164 -4.65 -6.83 13.47
CA LEU A 164 -4.54 -6.31 14.84
C LEU A 164 -4.78 -4.80 14.91
N LEU A 165 -4.39 -4.05 13.88
CA LEU A 165 -4.57 -2.60 13.77
C LEU A 165 -5.96 -2.22 13.22
N PHE A 166 -6.67 -3.16 12.58
CA PHE A 166 -7.99 -2.93 12.02
C PHE A 166 -9.04 -2.34 12.98
N PRO A 167 -9.15 -2.74 14.26
CA PRO A 167 -10.10 -2.10 15.19
C PRO A 167 -9.84 -0.61 15.39
N LEU A 168 -8.58 -0.19 15.36
CA LEU A 168 -8.19 1.22 15.41
C LEU A 168 -8.64 1.93 14.13
N GLU A 169 -8.42 1.30 12.97
CA GLU A 169 -8.84 1.80 11.67
C GLU A 169 -10.37 1.97 11.58
N LEU A 170 -11.14 0.99 12.04
CA LEU A 170 -12.61 1.08 12.14
C LEU A 170 -13.08 2.23 13.02
N PHE A 171 -12.39 2.47 14.13
CA PHE A 171 -12.71 3.57 15.04
C PHE A 171 -12.43 4.92 14.39
N ILE A 172 -11.27 5.07 13.73
CA ILE A 172 -10.88 6.31 13.03
C ILE A 172 -11.79 6.59 11.83
N MET A 173 -12.12 5.57 11.02
CA MET A 173 -12.98 5.74 9.84
C MET A 173 -14.47 5.92 10.17
N GLY A 174 -14.88 5.72 11.43
CA GLY A 174 -16.27 5.87 11.86
C GLY A 174 -17.22 4.80 11.32
N GLU A 175 -16.71 3.75 10.67
CA GLU A 175 -17.50 2.64 10.13
C GLU A 175 -18.15 1.80 11.25
N LEU A 176 -17.60 1.84 12.46
CA LEU A 176 -18.15 1.15 13.63
C LEU A 176 -19.62 1.52 13.90
N HIS A 177 -19.98 2.79 13.70
CA HIS A 177 -21.35 3.26 13.92
C HIS A 177 -22.31 2.77 12.84
N LYS A 178 -21.85 2.68 11.59
CA LYS A 178 -22.63 2.17 10.45
C LYS A 178 -22.89 0.68 10.56
N LEU A 179 -21.85 -0.10 10.88
CA LEU A 179 -21.93 -1.54 11.12
C LEU A 179 -22.93 -1.87 12.24
N ARG A 180 -22.90 -1.13 13.36
CA ARG A 180 -23.83 -1.35 14.47
C ARG A 180 -25.29 -1.07 14.12
N HIS A 181 -25.54 -0.13 13.21
CA HIS A 181 -26.91 0.23 12.83
C HIS A 181 -27.52 -0.80 11.87
N GLU A 182 -26.75 -1.26 10.87
CA GLU A 182 -27.24 -2.20 9.85
C GLU A 182 -27.18 -3.69 10.24
N ILE A 183 -26.40 -4.10 11.25
CA ILE A 183 -26.50 -5.48 11.80
C ILE A 183 -27.91 -5.77 12.34
N THR A 184 -28.68 -4.74 12.65
CA THR A 184 -30.07 -4.83 13.11
C THR A 184 -31.08 -5.12 11.97
N ASP A 185 -30.72 -4.81 10.72
CA ASP A 185 -31.58 -4.96 9.54
C ASP A 185 -31.09 -6.14 8.70
N GLU A 186 -31.58 -7.36 8.99
CA GLU A 186 -31.25 -8.66 8.35
C GLU A 186 -30.66 -8.54 6.93
N PRO A 187 -29.34 -8.41 6.79
CA PRO A 187 -28.75 -8.13 5.51
C PRO A 187 -28.43 -9.46 4.81
N ASP A 188 -28.72 -9.54 3.51
CA ASP A 188 -28.65 -10.76 2.69
C ASP A 188 -27.18 -11.17 2.35
N TRP A 189 -26.35 -11.32 3.40
CA TRP A 189 -24.90 -11.55 3.33
C TRP A 189 -24.53 -12.90 2.72
N TYR A 190 -25.48 -13.84 2.70
CA TYR A 190 -25.29 -15.20 2.20
C TYR A 190 -25.61 -15.36 0.70
N SER A 191 -26.08 -14.29 0.04
CA SER A 191 -26.36 -14.34 -1.40
C SER A 191 -25.09 -14.66 -2.18
N PHE A 192 -25.21 -15.57 -3.16
CA PHE A 192 -24.09 -15.95 -4.05
C PHE A 192 -23.46 -14.74 -4.75
N SER A 193 -24.28 -13.72 -5.04
CA SER A 193 -23.86 -12.44 -5.63
C SER A 193 -22.93 -11.60 -4.72
N VAL A 194 -22.87 -11.90 -3.42
CA VAL A 194 -21.99 -11.25 -2.44
C VAL A 194 -20.80 -12.16 -2.12
N VAL A 195 -21.07 -13.43 -1.83
CA VAL A 195 -20.03 -14.40 -1.43
C VAL A 195 -18.98 -14.60 -2.53
N LEU A 196 -19.39 -14.71 -3.79
CA LEU A 196 -18.44 -14.95 -4.89
C LEU A 196 -17.48 -13.77 -5.10
N PRO A 197 -17.93 -12.50 -5.25
CA PRO A 197 -17.01 -11.36 -5.36
C PRO A 197 -16.13 -11.18 -4.13
N VAL A 198 -16.66 -11.41 -2.92
CA VAL A 198 -15.90 -11.32 -1.67
C VAL A 198 -14.81 -12.39 -1.62
N GLY A 199 -15.13 -13.63 -1.98
CA GLY A 199 -14.16 -14.73 -2.05
C GLY A 199 -13.06 -14.48 -3.08
N LEU A 200 -13.43 -14.01 -4.28
CA LEU A 200 -12.46 -13.61 -5.31
C LEU A 200 -11.56 -12.46 -4.82
N SER A 201 -12.14 -11.46 -4.15
CA SER A 201 -11.41 -10.34 -3.57
C SER A 201 -10.40 -10.80 -2.51
N CYS A 202 -10.76 -11.78 -1.67
CA CYS A 202 -9.85 -12.39 -0.70
C CYS A 202 -8.69 -13.14 -1.39
N LEU A 203 -8.98 -13.91 -2.43
CA LEU A 203 -7.96 -14.62 -3.22
C LEU A 203 -6.99 -13.63 -3.88
N PHE A 204 -7.49 -12.56 -4.49
CA PHE A 204 -6.65 -11.51 -5.06
C PHE A 204 -5.89 -10.73 -3.99
N GLY A 205 -6.49 -10.49 -2.82
CA GLY A 205 -5.82 -9.86 -1.67
C GLY A 205 -4.59 -10.65 -1.21
N LEU A 206 -4.74 -11.96 -1.03
CA LEU A 206 -3.61 -12.86 -0.73
C LEU A 206 -2.55 -12.83 -1.83
N SER A 207 -2.98 -12.93 -3.09
CA SER A 207 -2.08 -12.93 -4.25
C SER A 207 -1.27 -11.64 -4.33
N ILE A 208 -1.92 -10.48 -4.21
CA ILE A 208 -1.28 -9.16 -4.22
C ILE A 208 -0.31 -9.05 -3.05
N SER A 209 -0.69 -9.49 -1.85
CA SER A 209 0.20 -9.47 -0.68
C SER A 209 1.47 -10.29 -0.94
N PHE A 210 1.33 -11.52 -1.46
CA PHE A 210 2.46 -12.38 -1.81
C PHE A 210 3.37 -11.76 -2.87
N PHE A 211 2.81 -11.35 -4.01
CA PHE A 211 3.61 -10.77 -5.10
C PHE A 211 4.26 -9.45 -4.70
N ASN A 212 3.60 -8.62 -3.89
CA ASN A 212 4.19 -7.40 -3.37
C ASN A 212 5.44 -7.69 -2.53
N PHE A 213 5.37 -8.63 -1.59
CA PHE A 213 6.53 -8.99 -0.77
C PHE A 213 7.61 -9.72 -1.58
N SER A 214 7.22 -10.59 -2.51
CA SER A 214 8.15 -11.26 -3.41
C SER A 214 8.94 -10.24 -4.25
N CYS A 215 8.25 -9.26 -4.84
CA CYS A 215 8.92 -8.16 -5.53
C CYS A 215 9.81 -7.36 -4.58
N ARG A 216 9.31 -6.95 -3.41
CA ARG A 216 10.13 -6.20 -2.43
C ARG A 216 11.36 -6.96 -1.96
N GLN A 217 11.36 -8.30 -1.99
CA GLN A 217 12.56 -9.10 -1.76
C GLN A 217 13.51 -9.05 -2.97
N GLY A 218 12.98 -9.28 -4.18
CA GLY A 218 13.78 -9.43 -5.40
C GLY A 218 14.28 -8.15 -6.06
N ILE A 219 13.64 -7.00 -5.86
CA ILE A 219 13.99 -5.72 -6.50
C ILE A 219 14.21 -4.60 -5.48
N SER A 220 14.88 -3.53 -5.91
CA SER A 220 15.13 -2.33 -5.10
C SER A 220 13.82 -1.60 -4.76
N ALA A 221 13.81 -0.80 -3.69
CA ALA A 221 12.67 0.04 -3.32
C ALA A 221 12.29 1.00 -4.45
N THR A 222 13.30 1.56 -5.11
CA THR A 222 13.12 2.40 -6.30
C THR A 222 12.50 1.62 -7.46
N GLY A 223 13.00 0.41 -7.74
CA GLY A 223 12.47 -0.47 -8.77
C GLY A 223 11.01 -0.87 -8.50
N PHE A 224 10.67 -1.13 -7.25
CA PHE A 224 9.31 -1.43 -6.82
C PHE A 224 8.34 -0.28 -7.10
N MET A 225 8.78 0.96 -6.88
CA MET A 225 7.99 2.14 -7.23
C MET A 225 7.78 2.30 -8.72
N VAL A 226 8.84 2.13 -9.52
CA VAL A 226 8.75 2.20 -10.99
C VAL A 226 7.79 1.13 -11.52
N LEU A 227 7.89 -0.11 -11.01
CA LEU A 227 6.95 -1.18 -11.34
C LEU A 227 5.50 -0.79 -11.03
N GLY A 228 5.27 -0.17 -9.87
CA GLY A 228 3.96 0.34 -9.48
C GLY A 228 3.42 1.42 -10.44
N ILE A 229 4.28 2.32 -10.93
CA ILE A 229 3.89 3.34 -11.94
C ILE A 229 3.52 2.65 -13.26
N VAL A 230 4.33 1.70 -13.74
CA VAL A 230 4.03 0.94 -14.97
C VAL A 230 2.71 0.18 -14.85
N ASN A 231 2.44 -0.46 -13.72
CA ASN A 231 1.19 -1.16 -13.47
C ASN A 231 -0.04 -0.22 -13.52
N LYS A 232 0.09 1.00 -12.97
CA LYS A 232 -0.97 2.01 -13.04
C LYS A 232 -1.25 2.46 -14.47
N LEU A 233 -0.19 2.72 -15.25
CA LEU A 233 -0.32 3.10 -16.66
C LEU A 233 -0.98 1.98 -17.47
N LEU A 234 -0.58 0.72 -17.25
CA LEU A 234 -1.19 -0.42 -17.91
C LEU A 234 -2.66 -0.55 -17.57
N THR A 235 -3.02 -0.42 -16.29
CA THR A 235 -4.43 -0.42 -15.85
C THR A 235 -5.23 0.70 -16.52
N ALA A 236 -4.66 1.91 -16.65
CA ALA A 236 -5.31 3.02 -17.33
C ALA A 236 -5.55 2.74 -18.82
N ILE A 237 -4.57 2.16 -19.53
CA ILE A 237 -4.71 1.78 -20.93
C ILE A 237 -5.78 0.69 -21.09
N ILE A 238 -5.76 -0.35 -20.26
CA ILE A 238 -6.77 -1.40 -20.26
C ILE A 238 -8.15 -0.80 -20.01
N ASN A 239 -8.26 0.14 -19.08
CA ASN A 239 -9.51 0.82 -18.78
C ASN A 239 -10.06 1.55 -20.02
N LEU A 240 -9.22 2.32 -20.71
CA LEU A 240 -9.59 3.02 -21.95
C LEU A 240 -9.98 2.07 -23.09
N VAL A 241 -9.40 0.87 -23.15
CA VAL A 241 -9.70 -0.13 -24.20
C VAL A 241 -11.00 -0.90 -23.92
N ILE A 242 -11.27 -1.23 -22.65
CA ILE A 242 -12.43 -2.04 -22.25
C ILE A 242 -13.67 -1.17 -22.04
N TRP A 243 -13.51 -0.01 -21.41
CA TRP A 243 -14.59 0.91 -21.12
C TRP A 243 -14.58 2.05 -22.13
N ASP A 244 -15.49 1.95 -23.09
CA ASP A 244 -15.66 2.84 -24.24
C ASP A 244 -16.13 4.28 -23.91
N LYS A 245 -15.99 4.74 -22.64
CA LYS A 245 -16.49 6.04 -22.18
C LYS A 245 -15.62 6.68 -21.11
N HIS A 246 -14.83 7.66 -21.52
CA HIS A 246 -14.80 8.96 -20.86
C HIS A 246 -15.34 9.99 -21.85
#